data_AF-A0A947HNI7-F1
#
_entry.id   AF-A0A947HNI7-F1
#
_cell.length_a   1.000
_cell.length_b   1.000
_cell.length_c   1.000
_cell.angle_alpha   90.00
_cell.angle_beta   90.00
_cell.angle_gamma   90.00
#
_symmetry.space_group_name_H-M   'P 1'
#
loop_
_entity.id
_entity.type
_entity.pdbx_description
1 polymer ?
#
loop_
_entity_poly.entity_id
_entity_poly.type
_entity_poly.pdbx_seq_one_letter_code
_entity_poly.pdbx_strand_id
1 'polypeptide(L)'
;MGCVPALWDELRPDLLIVDEAQRLKNWRTKGAAAVKSLRTRYAFVLTGTPLENRLEDLYSIMQVVDGHVLGPLWHFIPRYHVLDARSTAVGFRNLAELRRRLRHVMLRRDKRLVRD
;
A
#
# COMPACT_ATOMS: atom_id res chain seq x y z
N MET A 1 0.57 18.10 22.72
CA MET A 1 1.70 17.56 21.94
C MET A 1 1.16 16.64 20.85
N GLY A 2 0.88 17.05 19.62
CA GLY A 2 0.95 18.33 18.92
C GLY A 2 -0.05 18.27 17.76
N CYS A 3 -0.62 19.42 17.43
CA CYS A 3 -1.73 19.61 16.49
C CYS A 3 -1.31 19.23 15.06
N VAL A 4 -1.58 17.99 14.66
CA VAL A 4 -1.42 17.52 13.28
C VAL A 4 -2.78 17.47 12.54
N PRO A 5 -3.92 17.11 13.16
CA PRO A 5 -5.21 17.05 12.45
C PRO A 5 -5.66 18.38 11.83
N ALA A 6 -5.47 19.51 12.54
CA ALA A 6 -6.00 20.81 12.12
C ALA A 6 -5.38 21.34 10.81
N LEU A 7 -4.09 21.09 10.57
CA LEU A 7 -3.42 21.57 9.35
C LEU A 7 -3.88 20.79 8.11
N TRP A 8 -4.19 19.50 8.27
CA TRP A 8 -4.60 18.64 7.16
C TRP A 8 -6.04 18.90 6.72
N ASP A 9 -6.92 19.18 7.68
CA ASP A 9 -8.31 19.56 7.42
C ASP A 9 -8.39 20.94 6.72
N GLU A 10 -7.38 21.80 6.90
CA GLU A 10 -7.25 23.07 6.21
C GLU A 10 -6.66 22.91 4.80
N LEU A 11 -5.58 22.13 4.67
CA LEU A 11 -4.86 21.92 3.40
C LEU A 11 -5.70 21.26 2.30
N ARG A 12 -6.54 20.27 2.66
CA ARG A 12 -7.40 19.47 1.73
C ARG A 12 -6.77 19.23 0.35
N PRO A 13 -5.59 18.59 0.30
CA PRO A 13 -4.84 18.50 -0.95
C PRO A 13 -5.56 17.60 -1.96
N ASP A 14 -5.70 18.06 -3.20
CA ASP A 14 -6.20 17.23 -4.30
C ASP A 14 -5.23 16.10 -4.70
N LEU A 15 -3.94 16.28 -4.43
CA LEU A 15 -2.86 15.36 -4.83
C LEU A 15 -1.92 15.06 -3.65
N LEU A 16 -1.76 13.77 -3.34
CA LEU A 16 -0.76 13.24 -2.43
C LEU A 16 0.33 12.52 -3.22
N ILE A 17 1.58 12.90 -2.99
CA ILE A 17 2.75 12.17 -3.50
C ILE A 17 3.54 11.66 -2.29
N VAL A 18 3.69 10.35 -2.19
CA VAL A 18 4.55 9.73 -1.17
C VAL A 18 5.74 9.10 -1.85
N ASP A 19 6.91 9.69 -1.62
CA ASP A 19 8.17 9.07 -1.99
C ASP A 19 8.60 8.06 -0.92
N GLU A 20 9.32 7.03 -1.35
CA GLU A 20 9.86 5.99 -0.47
C GLU A 20 8.79 5.29 0.39
N ALA A 21 7.81 4.70 -0.30
CA ALA A 21 6.65 4.00 0.29
C ALA A 21 6.98 2.97 1.36
N GLN A 22 8.22 2.46 1.42
CA GLN A 22 8.66 1.60 2.51
C GLN A 22 8.50 2.26 3.89
N ARG A 23 8.48 3.59 3.97
CA ARG A 23 8.21 4.33 5.21
C ARG A 23 6.75 4.17 5.68
N LEU A 24 5.83 3.82 4.78
CA LEU A 24 4.40 3.61 5.08
C LEU A 24 4.03 2.17 5.45
N LYS A 25 4.99 1.24 5.41
CA LYS A 25 4.76 -0.20 5.64
C LYS A 25 4.24 -0.49 7.05
N ASN A 26 4.77 0.21 8.03
CA ASN A 26 4.40 -0.01 9.43
C ASN A 26 3.22 0.88 9.84
N TRP A 27 2.03 0.27 9.85
CA TRP A 27 0.76 0.88 10.25
C TRP A 27 0.78 1.53 11.64
N ARG A 28 1.70 1.10 12.52
CA ARG A 28 1.83 1.61 13.90
C ARG A 28 2.56 2.95 13.98
N THR A 29 3.20 3.40 12.91
CA THR A 29 3.95 4.65 12.94
C THR A 29 3.01 5.86 12.87
N LYS A 30 3.30 6.91 13.65
CA LYS A 30 2.53 8.16 13.62
C LYS A 30 2.48 8.78 12.22
N GLY A 31 3.55 8.63 11.45
CA GLY A 31 3.62 9.10 10.06
C GLY A 31 2.65 8.37 9.13
N ALA A 32 2.63 7.03 9.16
CA ALA A 32 1.71 6.27 8.32
C ALA A 32 0.24 6.52 8.68
N ALA A 33 -0.08 6.69 9.97
CA ALA A 33 -1.42 7.04 10.42
C ALA A 33 -1.85 8.44 9.93
N ALA A 34 -0.97 9.43 10.03
CA ALA A 34 -1.24 10.79 9.57
C ALA A 34 -1.45 10.85 8.04
N VAL A 35 -0.60 10.18 7.26
CA VAL A 35 -0.77 10.12 5.79
C VAL A 35 -2.09 9.45 5.41
N LYS A 36 -2.47 8.35 6.09
CA LYS A 36 -3.75 7.65 5.83
C LYS A 36 -4.99 8.45 6.23
N SER A 37 -4.87 9.41 7.15
CA SER A 37 -5.99 10.29 7.49
C SER A 37 -6.25 11.39 6.44
N LEU A 38 -5.32 11.61 5.50
CA LEU A 38 -5.50 12.58 4.44
C LEU A 38 -6.57 12.13 3.45
N ARG A 39 -7.59 12.98 3.28
CA ARG A 39 -8.54 12.83 2.19
C ARG A 39 -8.02 13.58 0.98
N THR A 40 -7.72 12.84 -0.09
CA THR A 40 -7.19 13.38 -1.34
C THR A 40 -7.87 12.74 -2.54
N ARG A 41 -7.93 13.45 -3.67
CA ARG A 41 -8.53 12.94 -4.90
C ARG A 41 -7.58 12.01 -5.66
N TYR A 42 -6.28 12.29 -5.59
CA TYR A 42 -5.25 11.54 -6.30
C TYR A 42 -4.11 11.19 -5.35
N ALA A 43 -3.65 9.94 -5.40
CA ALA A 43 -2.51 9.48 -4.61
C ALA A 43 -1.50 8.74 -5.50
N PHE A 44 -0.25 9.21 -5.49
CA PHE A 44 0.88 8.53 -6.09
C PHE A 44 1.83 8.08 -5.00
N VAL A 45 2.20 6.80 -5.06
CA VAL A 45 3.13 6.20 -4.11
C VAL A 45 4.31 5.62 -4.90
N LEU A 46 5.51 6.10 -4.58
CA LEU A 46 6.74 5.76 -5.28
C LEU A 46 7.58 4.83 -4.39
N THR A 47 8.15 3.78 -4.98
CA THR A 47 9.10 2.92 -4.27
C THR A 47 10.10 2.30 -5.22
N GLY A 48 11.37 2.26 -4.79
CA GLY A 48 12.41 1.51 -5.47
C GLY A 48 12.37 0.00 -5.20
N THR A 49 11.56 -0.46 -4.23
CA THR A 49 11.55 -1.85 -3.77
C THR A 49 10.33 -2.62 -4.27
N PRO A 50 10.47 -3.90 -4.65
CA PRO A 50 9.32 -4.73 -4.99
C PRO A 50 8.38 -4.88 -3.79
N LEU A 51 7.12 -4.48 -3.95
CA LEU A 51 6.08 -4.60 -2.91
C LEU A 51 5.61 -6.05 -2.69
N GLU A 52 6.04 -6.98 -3.52
CA GLU A 52 5.62 -8.39 -3.49
C GLU A 52 6.23 -9.19 -2.33
N ASN A 53 7.27 -8.67 -1.67
CA ASN A 53 8.01 -9.42 -0.66
C ASN A 53 7.27 -9.57 0.68
N ARG A 54 6.26 -8.73 0.95
CA ARG A 54 5.39 -8.80 2.14
C ARG A 54 4.01 -8.31 1.74
N LEU A 55 3.02 -9.21 1.68
CA LEU A 55 1.66 -8.85 1.22
C LEU A 55 0.99 -7.83 2.15
N GLU A 56 1.40 -7.76 3.41
CA GLU A 56 0.92 -6.78 4.39
C GLU A 56 1.42 -5.37 4.07
N ASP A 57 2.67 -5.25 3.60
CA ASP A 57 3.23 -3.97 3.14
C ASP A 57 2.47 -3.46 1.92
N LEU A 58 2.25 -4.35 0.94
CA LEU A 58 1.44 -4.06 -0.24
C LEU A 58 0.02 -3.63 0.17
N TYR A 59 -0.62 -4.38 1.07
CA TYR A 59 -1.96 -4.03 1.56
C TYR A 59 -1.96 -2.64 2.20
N SER A 60 -0.98 -2.35 3.07
CA SER A 60 -0.86 -1.05 3.74
C SER A 60 -0.73 0.12 2.75
N ILE A 61 0.05 -0.06 1.69
CA ILE A 61 0.24 0.94 0.63
C ILE A 61 -1.03 1.09 -0.21
N MET A 62 -1.67 -0.01 -0.58
CA MET A 62 -2.92 0.06 -1.34
C MET A 62 -4.04 0.73 -0.58
N GLN A 63 -4.07 0.68 0.76
CA GLN A 63 -5.03 1.49 1.53
C GLN A 63 -4.84 3.01 1.37
N VAL A 64 -3.65 3.46 0.94
CA VAL A 64 -3.39 4.88 0.62
C VAL A 64 -3.74 5.19 -0.84
N VAL A 65 -3.46 4.26 -1.76
CA VAL A 65 -3.70 4.46 -3.20
C VAL A 65 -5.16 4.24 -3.55
N ASP A 66 -5.66 3.04 -3.31
CA ASP A 66 -7.05 2.63 -3.52
C ASP A 66 -7.32 1.31 -2.77
N GLY A 67 -8.00 1.41 -1.63
CA GLY A 67 -8.35 0.25 -0.81
C GLY A 67 -9.35 -0.72 -1.47
N HIS A 68 -10.13 -0.26 -2.45
CA HIS A 68 -11.13 -1.08 -3.14
C HIS A 68 -10.47 -2.13 -4.04
N VAL A 69 -9.27 -1.84 -4.56
CA VAL A 69 -8.51 -2.76 -5.43
C VAL A 69 -8.23 -4.09 -4.75
N LEU A 70 -7.98 -4.11 -3.43
CA LEU A 70 -7.71 -5.31 -2.66
C LEU A 70 -8.89 -5.78 -1.82
N GLY A 71 -9.84 -4.88 -1.53
CA GLY A 71 -10.95 -5.14 -0.64
C GLY A 71 -10.52 -5.17 0.83
N PRO A 72 -11.44 -5.53 1.74
CA PRO A 72 -11.16 -5.49 3.17
C PRO A 72 -10.21 -6.61 3.60
N LEU A 73 -9.47 -6.36 4.69
CA LEU A 73 -8.39 -7.23 5.16
C LEU A 73 -8.88 -8.66 5.46
N TRP A 74 -10.07 -8.80 6.04
CA TRP A 74 -10.67 -10.10 6.35
C TRP A 74 -10.96 -10.95 5.11
N HIS A 75 -11.12 -10.33 3.93
CA HIS A 75 -11.22 -11.03 2.66
C HIS A 75 -9.85 -11.24 2.02
N PHE A 76 -8.95 -10.26 2.17
CA PHE A 76 -7.61 -10.30 1.61
C PHE A 76 -6.74 -11.40 2.22
N ILE A 77 -6.71 -11.52 3.55
CA ILE A 77 -5.86 -12.49 4.27
C ILE A 77 -6.15 -13.92 3.82
N PRO A 78 -7.37 -14.46 3.93
CA PRO A 78 -7.63 -15.84 3.49
C PRO A 78 -7.40 -15.98 1.98
N ARG A 79 -7.63 -14.96 1.15
CA ARG A 79 -7.45 -15.10 -0.30
C ARG A 79 -5.99 -15.24 -0.71
N TYR A 80 -5.04 -14.60 -0.03
CA TYR A 80 -3.65 -14.51 -0.48
C TYR A 80 -2.60 -15.05 0.48
N HIS A 81 -2.92 -15.32 1.75
CA HIS A 81 -2.02 -16.00 2.67
C HIS A 81 -2.30 -17.50 2.72
N VAL A 82 -1.22 -18.25 2.90
CA VAL A 82 -1.26 -19.62 3.45
C VAL A 82 -1.04 -19.48 4.94
N LEU A 83 -2.01 -19.93 5.73
CA LEU A 83 -1.95 -19.89 7.19
C LEU A 83 -1.64 -21.28 7.73
N ASP A 84 -0.86 -21.37 8.80
CA ASP A 84 -0.69 -22.59 9.56
C ASP A 84 -1.89 -22.85 10.50
N ALA A 85 -1.82 -23.93 11.28
CA ALA A 85 -2.85 -24.29 12.26
C ALA A 85 -3.04 -23.22 13.37
N ARG A 86 -2.08 -22.32 13.56
CA ARG A 86 -2.12 -21.23 14.53
C ARG A 86 -2.53 -19.89 13.89
N SER A 87 -3.04 -19.90 12.65
CA SER A 87 -3.39 -18.70 11.88
C SER A 87 -2.20 -17.77 11.60
N THR A 88 -0.98 -18.30 11.57
CA THR A 88 0.24 -17.56 11.23
C THR A 88 0.51 -17.67 9.73
N ALA A 89 0.85 -16.55 9.07
CA ALA A 89 1.21 -16.56 7.66
C ALA A 89 2.55 -17.29 7.43
N VAL A 90 2.49 -18.40 6.69
CA VAL A 90 3.67 -19.23 6.34
C VAL A 90 4.00 -19.19 4.85
N GLY A 91 3.17 -18.54 4.04
CA GLY A 91 3.40 -18.39 2.62
C GLY A 91 2.29 -17.60 1.93
N PHE A 92 2.37 -17.54 0.61
CA PHE A 92 1.41 -16.80 -0.21
C PHE A 92 0.78 -17.71 -1.27
N ARG A 93 -0.47 -17.39 -1.63
CA ARG A 93 -1.24 -18.07 -2.68
C ARG A 93 -1.90 -17.05 -3.60
N ASN A 94 -2.38 -17.51 -4.77
CA ASN A 94 -3.11 -16.68 -5.73
C ASN A 94 -2.34 -15.43 -6.23
N LEU A 95 -1.00 -15.48 -6.25
CA LEU A 95 -0.15 -14.34 -6.63
C LEU A 95 -0.34 -13.90 -8.09
N ALA A 96 -0.65 -14.82 -9.00
CA ALA A 96 -0.96 -14.48 -10.40
C ALA A 96 -2.22 -13.62 -10.51
N GLU A 97 -3.26 -13.94 -9.73
CA GLU A 97 -4.48 -13.14 -9.65
C GLU A 97 -4.20 -11.78 -9.01
N LEU A 98 -3.44 -11.76 -7.91
CA LEU A 98 -3.05 -10.52 -7.24
C LEU A 98 -2.32 -9.58 -8.21
N ARG A 99 -1.30 -10.09 -8.92
CA ARG A 99 -0.58 -9.33 -9.95
C ARG A 99 -1.53 -8.78 -11.01
N ARG A 100 -2.51 -9.56 -11.47
CA ARG A 100 -3.52 -9.09 -12.44
C ARG A 100 -4.36 -7.93 -11.89
N ARG A 101 -4.79 -7.98 -10.64
CA ARG A 101 -5.52 -6.87 -10.01
C ARG A 101 -4.67 -5.61 -9.91
N LEU A 102 -3.40 -5.76 -9.57
CA LEU A 102 -2.47 -4.64 -9.42
C LEU A 102 -2.07 -3.98 -10.75
N ARG A 103 -2.16 -4.69 -11.89
CA ARG A 103 -1.71 -4.16 -13.21
C ARG A 103 -2.33 -2.81 -13.60
N HIS A 104 -3.52 -2.49 -13.11
CA HIS A 104 -4.23 -1.25 -13.47
C HIS A 104 -3.82 -0.05 -12.61
N VAL A 105 -3.18 -0.28 -11.47
CA VAL A 105 -2.83 0.75 -10.47
C VAL A 105 -1.34 0.80 -10.15
N MET A 106 -0.57 -0.17 -10.64
CA MET A 106 0.87 -0.28 -10.40
C MET A 106 1.62 -0.23 -11.73
N LEU A 107 2.51 0.75 -11.85
CA LEU A 107 3.51 0.82 -12.91
C LEU A 107 4.86 0.37 -12.37
N ARG A 108 5.45 -0.66 -12.97
CA ARG A 108 6.82 -1.10 -12.67
C ARG A 108 7.60 -1.19 -13.97
N ARG A 109 8.70 -0.45 -14.05
CA ARG A 109 9.65 -0.50 -15.17
C ARG A 109 10.93 -1.21 -14.71
N ASP A 110 11.39 -2.15 -15.51
CA ASP A 110 12.69 -2.80 -15.29
C ASP A 110 13.79 -1.88 -15.84
N LYS A 111 14.91 -1.74 -15.12
CA LYS A 111 16.06 -0.93 -15.59
C LYS A 111 16.59 -1.40 -16.96
N ARG A 112 16.40 -2.68 -17.31
CA ARG A 112 16.75 -3.23 -18.62
C ARG A 112 15.90 -2.67 -19.77
N LEU A 113 14.72 -2.13 -19.49
CA LEU A 113 13.81 -1.53 -20.48
C LEU A 113 14.09 -0.04 -20.72
N VAL A 114 15.05 0.55 -20.03
CA VAL A 114 15.33 2.00 -20.04
C VAL A 114 16.79 2.29 -20.43
N ARG A 115 17.54 1.27 -20.86
CA ARG A 115 18.88 1.46 -21.41
C ARG A 115 18.78 1.51 -22.93
N ASP A 116 18.87 2.73 -23.45
CA ASP A 116 19.38 2.99 -24.79
C ASP A 116 20.88 2.65 -24.85
#